data_AF-A0A7C4E450-F1
#
_entry.id   AF-A0A7C4E450-F1
#
_cell.length_a   1.000
_cell.length_b   1.000
_cell.length_c   1.000
_cell.angle_alpha   90.00
_cell.angle_beta   90.00
_cell.angle_gamma   90.00
#
_symmetry.space_group_name_H-M   'P 1'
#
loop_
_entity.id
_entity.type
_entity.pdbx_description
1 polymer ?
#
loop_
_entity_poly.entity_id
_entity_poly.type
_entity_poly.pdbx_seq_one_letter_code
_entity_poly.pdbx_strand_id
1 'polypeptide(L)'
;MPDDTAHARRRRKPASRPAAAVRLRPVREAIVRCRALIRERGEASGAAAARDTLAAYRALDEVQRARFFDAIARDFSPDPDAVLQAAQAYRESPSPQTLARLEEVVEPPRQELFRRLNMAPGGTAALVEMRLQVLLGLEAHPQWRVIDSDLRHLLRSWFNRGFLTLARIDWRTSAIVLEKLIAYEAVHQIQGWDDLRRRLQADRRCFAFFHPQLPDDPLIFIEVALTRGMSAKVQPLLDVNSPVAAPELANCAMFYSITNCQEGLRGISFGNFLIKQVAVELRNEFPRIRRFATLSPIPGFRAWLGTQRERLVAGANGAALRAMFERLDASDWPARDGASADEPLLVPL
;
A
#
# COMPACT_ATOMS: atom_id res chain seq x y z
N MET A 1 63.46 47.21 -36.75
CA MET A 1 63.69 47.11 -35.30
C MET A 1 63.29 48.46 -34.71
N PRO A 2 62.23 48.57 -33.91
CA PRO A 2 61.77 47.60 -32.92
C PRO A 2 60.34 47.05 -33.14
N ASP A 3 60.11 45.93 -32.45
CA ASP A 3 58.83 45.24 -32.20
C ASP A 3 57.86 46.10 -31.39
N ASP A 4 56.56 46.02 -31.72
CA ASP A 4 55.50 46.40 -30.79
C ASP A 4 54.37 45.36 -30.84
N THR A 5 54.52 44.30 -30.05
CA THR A 5 53.57 43.21 -29.90
C THR A 5 52.39 43.63 -29.02
N ALA A 6 51.22 43.77 -29.63
CA ALA A 6 49.95 44.02 -28.95
C ALA A 6 49.53 42.84 -28.04
N HIS A 7 49.41 43.10 -26.74
CA HIS A 7 48.83 42.19 -25.75
C HIS A 7 47.31 42.04 -25.92
N ALA A 8 46.88 41.01 -26.67
CA ALA A 8 45.51 40.56 -26.67
C ALA A 8 45.18 39.78 -25.37
N ARG A 9 44.51 40.43 -24.42
CA ARG A 9 43.88 39.77 -23.26
C ARG A 9 42.80 38.79 -23.75
N ARG A 10 43.14 37.50 -23.83
CA ARG A 10 42.16 36.41 -24.00
C ARG A 10 41.26 36.33 -22.75
N ARG A 11 40.03 36.83 -22.86
CA ARG A 11 38.93 36.49 -21.95
C ARG A 11 38.71 34.98 -21.98
N ARG A 12 39.01 34.27 -20.90
CA ARG A 12 38.61 32.87 -20.69
C ARG A 12 37.08 32.81 -20.64
N LYS A 13 36.45 32.14 -21.61
CA LYS A 13 35.06 31.69 -21.51
C LYS A 13 34.93 30.76 -20.29
N PRO A 14 33.87 30.87 -19.47
CA PRO A 14 33.65 29.92 -18.39
C PRO A 14 33.35 28.55 -18.98
N ALA A 15 34.06 27.52 -18.51
CA ALA A 15 33.84 26.15 -18.93
C ALA A 15 32.38 25.74 -18.63
N SER A 16 31.67 25.25 -19.64
CA SER A 16 30.33 24.70 -19.49
C SER A 16 30.36 23.53 -18.51
N ARG A 17 29.62 23.62 -17.40
CA ARG A 17 29.41 22.49 -16.48
C ARG A 17 28.86 21.28 -17.26
N PRO A 18 29.36 20.06 -17.05
CA PRO A 18 28.90 18.89 -17.78
C PRO A 18 27.41 18.62 -17.47
N ALA A 19 26.60 18.36 -18.50
CA ALA A 19 25.14 18.22 -18.41
C ALA A 19 24.67 17.19 -17.35
N ALA A 20 25.46 16.15 -17.10
CA ALA A 20 25.20 15.16 -16.04
C ALA A 20 25.25 15.77 -14.62
N ALA A 21 26.14 16.73 -14.36
CA ALA A 21 26.24 17.41 -13.06
C ALA A 21 25.04 18.35 -12.81
N VAL A 22 24.44 18.91 -13.87
CA VAL A 22 23.23 19.73 -13.77
C VAL A 22 22.01 18.84 -13.44
N ARG A 23 21.91 17.65 -14.03
CA ARG A 23 20.80 16.71 -13.79
C ARG A 23 20.77 16.11 -12.37
N LEU A 24 21.92 16.00 -11.70
CA LEU A 24 22.02 15.43 -10.34
C LEU A 24 21.97 16.47 -9.22
N ARG A 25 21.95 17.77 -9.56
CA ARG A 25 21.89 18.84 -8.56
C ARG A 25 20.66 18.75 -7.65
N PRO A 26 19.43 18.51 -8.16
CA PRO A 26 18.25 18.38 -7.31
C PRO A 26 18.36 17.24 -6.29
N VAL A 27 18.92 16.09 -6.71
CA VAL A 27 19.14 14.94 -5.83
C VAL A 27 20.11 15.30 -4.71
N ARG A 28 21.24 15.97 -5.03
CA ARG A 28 22.21 16.40 -4.01
C ARG A 28 21.59 17.39 -3.03
N GLU A 29 20.79 18.34 -3.52
CA GLU A 29 20.09 19.31 -2.68
C GLU A 29 19.08 18.62 -1.74
N ALA A 30 18.31 17.65 -2.25
CA ALA A 30 17.41 16.84 -1.42
C ALA A 30 18.17 16.06 -0.33
N ILE A 31 19.29 15.42 -0.66
CA ILE A 31 20.11 14.68 0.32
C ILE A 31 20.72 15.60 1.38
N VAL A 32 21.19 16.80 1.00
CA VAL A 32 21.68 17.81 1.94
C VAL A 32 20.58 18.23 2.90
N ARG A 33 19.35 18.44 2.40
CA ARG A 33 18.18 18.76 3.24
C ARG A 33 17.84 17.62 4.21
N CYS A 34 17.87 16.37 3.76
CA CYS A 34 17.67 15.21 4.65
C CYS A 34 18.70 15.18 5.80
N ARG A 35 19.98 15.43 5.50
CA ARG A 35 21.04 15.49 6.53
C ARG A 35 20.86 16.67 7.49
N ALA A 36 20.47 17.83 6.97
CA ALA A 36 20.17 19.00 7.79
C ALA A 36 18.98 18.73 8.71
N LEU A 37 17.92 18.10 8.19
CA LEU A 37 16.72 17.77 8.94
C LEU A 37 17.03 16.88 10.15
N ILE A 38 17.86 15.84 10.00
CA ILE A 38 18.27 14.96 11.11
C ILE A 38 19.02 15.73 12.21
N ARG A 39 19.79 16.77 11.84
CA ARG A 39 20.61 17.55 12.78
C ARG A 39 19.84 18.67 13.49
N GLU A 40 18.66 19.02 13.00
CA GLU A 40 17.83 20.09 13.54
C GLU A 40 17.47 19.82 15.01
N ARG A 41 17.42 20.85 15.87
CA ARG A 41 17.10 20.65 17.30
C ARG A 41 15.86 21.41 17.75
N GLY A 42 15.30 22.31 16.92
CA GLY A 42 14.06 23.02 17.23
C GLY A 42 12.81 22.35 16.67
N GLU A 43 11.75 22.27 17.47
CA GLU A 43 10.48 21.65 17.04
C GLU A 43 9.77 22.46 15.94
N ALA A 44 9.66 23.79 16.11
CA ALA A 44 9.00 24.67 15.15
C ALA A 44 9.81 24.84 13.84
N SER A 45 11.14 24.92 13.93
CA SER A 45 12.03 24.89 12.76
C SER A 45 12.00 23.53 12.07
N GLY A 46 11.82 22.45 12.84
CA GLY A 46 11.75 21.07 12.35
C GLY A 46 10.59 20.81 11.38
N ALA A 47 9.37 21.26 11.68
CA ALA A 47 8.21 21.04 10.81
C ALA A 47 8.34 21.77 9.46
N ALA A 48 8.86 23.01 9.47
CA ALA A 48 9.11 23.76 8.24
C ALA A 48 10.23 23.09 7.40
N ALA A 49 11.33 22.69 8.03
CA ALA A 49 12.42 21.98 7.38
C ALA A 49 11.95 20.62 6.80
N ALA A 50 11.09 19.90 7.50
CA ALA A 50 10.49 18.64 7.04
C ALA A 50 9.64 18.87 5.78
N ARG A 51 8.76 19.88 5.79
CA ARG A 51 7.95 20.26 4.63
C ARG A 51 8.82 20.59 3.41
N ASP A 52 9.86 21.41 3.61
CA ASP A 52 10.75 21.82 2.51
C ASP A 52 11.58 20.63 1.98
N THR A 53 11.92 19.67 2.86
CA THR A 53 12.60 18.43 2.47
C THR A 53 11.67 17.53 1.64
N LEU A 54 10.42 17.37 2.05
CA LEU A 54 9.42 16.64 1.27
C LEU A 54 9.13 17.31 -0.08
N ALA A 55 9.07 18.64 -0.12
CA ALA A 55 8.90 19.38 -1.37
C ALA A 55 10.07 19.14 -2.33
N ALA A 56 11.30 19.15 -1.82
CA ALA A 56 12.49 18.83 -2.62
C ALA A 56 12.46 17.39 -3.16
N TYR A 57 12.02 16.41 -2.36
CA TYR A 57 11.82 15.03 -2.80
C TYR A 57 10.74 14.91 -3.89
N ARG A 58 9.58 15.54 -3.69
CA ARG A 58 8.45 15.49 -4.65
C ARG A 58 8.77 16.10 -6.00
N ALA A 59 9.71 17.06 -6.04
CA ALA A 59 10.17 17.69 -7.27
C ALA A 59 11.12 16.80 -8.10
N LEU A 60 11.56 15.64 -7.57
CA LEU A 60 12.43 14.72 -8.29
C LEU A 60 11.64 13.93 -9.35
N ASP A 61 12.20 13.88 -10.56
CA ASP A 61 11.75 12.96 -11.60
C ASP A 61 12.06 11.50 -11.23
N GLU A 62 11.58 10.54 -12.02
CA GLU A 62 11.74 9.11 -11.75
C GLU A 62 13.21 8.67 -11.63
N VAL A 63 14.07 9.14 -12.54
CA VAL A 63 15.51 8.80 -12.54
C VAL A 63 16.20 9.41 -11.33
N GLN A 64 15.89 10.66 -11.01
CA GLN A 64 16.41 11.36 -9.85
C GLN A 64 15.95 10.73 -8.54
N ARG A 65 14.70 10.27 -8.47
CA ARG A 65 14.12 9.58 -7.32
C ARG A 65 14.79 8.23 -7.06
N ALA A 66 15.06 7.47 -8.11
CA ALA A 66 15.86 6.24 -7.98
C ALA A 66 17.26 6.53 -7.42
N ARG A 67 17.93 7.59 -7.90
CA ARG A 67 19.23 8.03 -7.35
C ARG A 67 19.14 8.53 -5.92
N PHE A 68 18.03 9.16 -5.55
CA PHE A 68 17.76 9.56 -4.17
C PHE A 68 17.65 8.34 -3.27
N PHE A 69 16.87 7.32 -3.65
CA PHE A 69 16.76 6.09 -2.87
C PHE A 69 18.08 5.31 -2.78
N ASP A 70 18.86 5.24 -3.86
CA ASP A 70 20.22 4.67 -3.80
C ASP A 70 21.09 5.39 -2.75
N ALA A 71 21.02 6.72 -2.70
CA ALA A 71 21.76 7.51 -1.73
C ALA A 71 21.22 7.34 -0.30
N ILE A 72 19.90 7.26 -0.10
CA ILE A 72 19.29 7.00 1.21
C ILE A 72 19.67 5.61 1.73
N ALA A 73 19.60 4.57 0.89
CA ALA A 73 19.97 3.22 1.27
C ALA A 73 21.45 3.12 1.68
N ARG A 74 22.34 3.78 0.93
CA ARG A 74 23.80 3.72 1.15
C ARG A 74 24.26 4.65 2.27
N ASP A 75 23.92 5.93 2.20
CA ASP A 75 24.55 6.99 2.99
C ASP A 75 23.89 7.23 4.35
N PHE A 76 22.67 6.72 4.58
CA PHE A 76 21.94 6.88 5.85
C PHE A 76 21.92 5.58 6.64
N SER A 77 23.09 4.95 6.75
CA SER A 77 23.29 3.71 7.52
C SER A 77 24.07 3.99 8.80
N PRO A 78 23.95 3.13 9.84
CA PRO A 78 24.79 3.21 11.03
C PRO A 78 26.28 3.20 10.68
N ASP A 79 27.08 3.90 11.47
CA ASP A 79 28.54 3.86 11.36
C ASP A 79 29.05 2.49 11.85
N PRO A 80 29.66 1.66 10.97
CA PRO A 80 30.11 0.31 11.33
C PRO A 80 31.10 0.29 12.50
N ASP A 81 31.99 1.28 12.59
CA ASP A 81 33.00 1.33 13.65
C ASP A 81 32.35 1.69 15.00
N ALA A 82 31.40 2.63 14.99
CA ALA A 82 30.63 2.97 16.18
C ALA A 82 29.77 1.78 16.66
N VAL A 83 29.15 1.05 15.74
CA VAL A 83 28.39 -0.17 16.05
C VAL A 83 29.28 -1.23 16.69
N LEU A 84 30.47 -1.47 16.13
CA LEU A 84 31.41 -2.44 16.67
C LEU A 84 31.87 -2.07 18.08
N GLN A 85 32.20 -0.80 18.32
CA GLN A 85 32.60 -0.30 19.63
C GLN A 85 31.48 -0.47 20.67
N ALA A 86 30.24 -0.10 20.32
CA ALA A 86 29.10 -0.26 21.22
C ALA A 86 28.81 -1.74 21.52
N ALA A 87 28.94 -2.62 20.53
CA ALA A 87 28.74 -4.06 20.70
C ALA A 87 29.82 -4.68 21.59
N GLN A 88 31.07 -4.26 21.45
CA GLN A 88 32.17 -4.67 22.32
C GLN A 88 31.93 -4.21 23.77
N ALA A 89 31.54 -2.96 23.98
CA ALA A 89 31.23 -2.43 25.30
C ALA A 89 30.07 -3.20 25.98
N TYR A 90 29.02 -3.55 25.23
CA TYR A 90 27.92 -4.38 25.76
C TYR A 90 28.39 -5.80 26.10
N ARG A 91 29.24 -6.40 25.28
CA ARG A 91 29.80 -7.74 25.54
C ARG A 91 30.70 -7.76 26.77
N GLU A 92 31.54 -6.74 26.96
CA GLU A 92 32.49 -6.64 28.07
C GLU A 92 31.82 -6.30 29.40
N SER A 93 30.79 -5.45 29.37
CA SER A 93 30.01 -5.07 30.56
C SER A 93 28.51 -5.03 30.24
N PRO A 94 27.82 -6.19 30.22
CA PRO A 94 26.40 -6.26 29.91
C PRO A 94 25.57 -5.52 30.96
N SER A 95 24.95 -4.41 30.57
CA SER A 95 24.07 -3.61 31.43
C SER A 95 22.97 -2.94 30.60
N PRO A 96 21.88 -2.47 31.24
CA PRO A 96 20.87 -1.68 30.55
C PRO A 96 21.44 -0.45 29.82
N GLN A 97 22.49 0.18 30.36
CA GLN A 97 23.12 1.36 29.77
C GLN A 97 23.94 1.01 28.52
N THR A 98 24.74 -0.07 28.57
CA THR A 98 25.53 -0.49 27.41
C THR A 98 24.64 -1.08 26.30
N LEU A 99 23.53 -1.73 26.67
CA LEU A 99 22.50 -2.17 25.72
C LEU A 99 21.80 -0.98 25.05
N ALA A 100 21.32 0.00 25.83
CA ALA A 100 20.64 1.18 25.29
C ALA A 100 21.55 1.96 24.33
N ARG A 101 22.85 2.05 24.63
CA ARG A 101 23.82 2.67 23.73
C ARG A 101 23.99 1.89 22.43
N LEU A 102 24.02 0.55 22.50
CA LEU A 102 24.07 -0.30 21.31
C LEU A 102 22.80 -0.12 20.47
N GLU A 103 21.63 -0.13 21.08
CA GLU A 103 20.35 0.11 20.39
C GLU A 103 20.32 1.47 19.68
N GLU A 104 20.76 2.54 20.35
CA GLU A 104 20.84 3.89 19.79
C GLU A 104 21.76 3.94 18.56
N VAL A 105 22.94 3.30 18.63
CA VAL A 105 23.94 3.37 17.56
C VAL A 105 23.57 2.48 16.37
N VAL A 106 22.86 1.37 16.60
CA VAL A 106 22.44 0.44 15.54
C VAL A 106 21.21 0.94 14.78
N GLU A 107 20.42 1.86 15.36
CA GLU A 107 19.28 2.45 14.65
C GLU A 107 19.76 3.22 13.40
N PRO A 108 19.29 2.87 12.19
CA PRO A 108 19.69 3.59 10.99
C PRO A 108 19.21 5.05 11.02
N PRO A 109 20.05 6.02 10.59
CA PRO A 109 19.64 7.43 10.43
C PRO A 109 18.40 7.64 9.56
N ARG A 110 18.05 6.66 8.71
CA ARG A 110 16.80 6.61 7.96
C ARG A 110 15.56 6.67 8.86
N GLN A 111 15.54 5.95 9.99
CA GLN A 111 14.37 5.93 10.85
C GLN A 111 14.11 7.30 11.47
N GLU A 112 15.15 7.96 11.98
CA GLU A 112 15.05 9.34 12.45
C GLU A 112 14.65 10.31 11.33
N LEU A 113 15.21 10.16 10.12
CA LEU A 113 14.78 10.96 8.97
C LEU A 113 13.26 10.84 8.74
N PHE A 114 12.73 9.62 8.67
CA PHE A 114 11.31 9.40 8.43
C PHE A 114 10.44 9.91 9.59
N ARG A 115 10.86 9.73 10.84
CA ARG A 115 10.19 10.33 12.01
C ARG A 115 10.08 11.85 11.87
N ARG A 116 11.14 12.53 11.46
CA ARG A 116 11.15 13.98 11.24
C ARG A 116 10.35 14.43 10.04
N LEU A 117 10.41 13.70 8.93
CA LEU A 117 9.57 13.98 7.76
C LEU A 117 8.07 13.90 8.11
N ASN A 118 7.71 13.01 9.03
CA ASN A 118 6.34 12.86 9.52
C ASN A 118 5.83 14.06 10.33
N MET A 119 6.71 14.98 10.78
CA MET A 119 6.30 16.23 11.45
C MET A 119 5.70 17.25 10.49
N ALA A 120 5.93 17.11 9.18
CA ALA A 120 5.35 18.00 8.18
C ALA A 120 3.84 17.76 8.01
N PRO A 121 3.04 18.80 7.71
CA PRO A 121 1.67 18.61 7.25
C PRO A 121 1.62 17.68 6.03
N GLY A 122 0.82 16.61 6.10
CA GLY A 122 0.76 15.58 5.07
C GLY A 122 2.01 14.67 5.00
N GLY A 123 2.87 14.69 6.03
CA GLY A 123 4.08 13.87 6.10
C GLY A 123 3.78 12.37 6.08
N THR A 124 2.74 11.93 6.80
CA THR A 124 2.34 10.51 6.82
C THR A 124 1.96 10.03 5.42
N ALA A 125 1.12 10.78 4.70
CA ALA A 125 0.75 10.47 3.32
C ALA A 125 1.97 10.38 2.40
N ALA A 126 2.91 11.32 2.57
CA ALA A 126 4.16 11.33 1.81
C ALA A 126 5.03 10.09 2.06
N LEU A 127 5.09 9.61 3.30
CA LEU A 127 5.87 8.42 3.64
C LEU A 127 5.22 7.12 3.15
N VAL A 128 3.88 7.06 3.13
CA VAL A 128 3.14 5.96 2.50
C VAL A 128 3.39 5.93 0.99
N GLU A 129 3.32 7.08 0.31
CA GLU A 129 3.66 7.20 -1.11
C GLU A 129 5.13 6.85 -1.39
N MET A 130 6.05 7.35 -0.56
CA MET A 130 7.47 7.04 -0.67
C MET A 130 7.73 5.53 -0.53
N ARG A 131 7.05 4.86 0.41
CA ARG A 131 7.16 3.40 0.55
C ARG A 131 6.63 2.67 -0.68
N LEU A 132 5.51 3.13 -1.25
CA LEU A 132 5.00 2.56 -2.51
C LEU A 132 6.03 2.65 -3.63
N GLN A 133 6.66 3.82 -3.82
CA GLN A 133 7.71 4.00 -4.83
C GLN A 133 8.91 3.07 -4.60
N VAL A 134 9.31 2.87 -3.34
CA VAL A 134 10.34 1.90 -2.98
C VAL A 134 9.91 0.48 -3.36
N LEU A 135 8.69 0.07 -3.00
CA LEU A 135 8.16 -1.27 -3.25
C LEU A 135 8.11 -1.60 -4.76
N LEU A 136 7.72 -0.63 -5.59
CA LEU A 136 7.65 -0.79 -7.05
C LEU A 136 9.05 -0.98 -7.67
N GLY A 137 10.09 -0.35 -7.10
CA GLY A 137 11.46 -0.48 -7.60
C GLY A 137 12.28 -1.63 -7.00
N LEU A 138 11.75 -2.40 -6.05
CA LEU A 138 12.53 -3.42 -5.32
C LEU A 138 13.10 -4.55 -6.21
N GLU A 139 12.44 -4.86 -7.33
CA GLU A 139 12.93 -5.88 -8.27
C GLU A 139 14.19 -5.40 -8.99
N ALA A 140 14.18 -4.16 -9.50
CA ALA A 140 15.33 -3.55 -10.17
C ALA A 140 16.41 -3.06 -9.20
N HIS A 141 16.04 -2.71 -7.96
CA HIS A 141 16.93 -2.14 -6.95
C HIS A 141 16.80 -2.89 -5.60
N PRO A 142 17.33 -4.13 -5.49
CA PRO A 142 17.21 -4.95 -4.28
C PRO A 142 17.76 -4.28 -3.01
N GLN A 143 18.74 -3.38 -3.15
CA GLN A 143 19.33 -2.62 -2.05
C GLN A 143 18.33 -1.67 -1.36
N TRP A 144 17.23 -1.28 -2.01
CA TRP A 144 16.20 -0.43 -1.38
C TRP A 144 15.39 -1.16 -0.30
N ARG A 145 15.57 -2.49 -0.14
CA ARG A 145 14.91 -3.28 0.90
C ARG A 145 15.18 -2.78 2.32
N VAL A 146 16.34 -2.15 2.57
CA VAL A 146 16.62 -1.51 3.86
C VAL A 146 15.68 -0.34 4.14
N ILE A 147 15.29 0.41 3.10
CA ILE A 147 14.34 1.52 3.19
C ILE A 147 12.93 1.00 3.49
N ASP A 148 12.49 -0.04 2.76
CA ASP A 148 11.18 -0.68 3.03
C ASP A 148 11.13 -1.22 4.46
N SER A 149 12.19 -1.88 4.95
CA SER A 149 12.24 -2.40 6.32
C SER A 149 12.05 -1.31 7.37
N ASP A 150 12.77 -0.18 7.23
CA ASP A 150 12.71 0.94 8.16
C ASP A 150 11.34 1.66 8.09
N LEU A 151 10.81 1.92 6.88
CA LEU A 151 9.48 2.50 6.72
C LEU A 151 8.40 1.56 7.26
N ARG A 152 8.48 0.25 7.00
CA ARG A 152 7.55 -0.74 7.52
C ARG A 152 7.57 -0.79 9.05
N HIS A 153 8.76 -0.72 9.66
CA HIS A 153 8.90 -0.67 11.11
C HIS A 153 8.11 0.51 11.70
N LEU A 154 8.33 1.72 11.18
CA LEU A 154 7.68 2.94 11.66
C LEU A 154 6.18 2.95 11.36
N LEU A 155 5.79 2.65 10.12
CA LEU A 155 4.39 2.64 9.71
C LEU A 155 3.58 1.58 10.47
N ARG A 156 4.18 0.45 10.87
CA ARG A 156 3.50 -0.54 11.73
C ARG A 156 3.13 0.05 13.10
N SER A 157 3.97 0.91 13.65
CA SER A 157 3.70 1.60 14.92
C SER A 157 2.66 2.70 14.76
N TRP A 158 2.78 3.51 13.70
CA TRP A 158 1.88 4.63 13.45
C TRP A 158 0.48 4.19 13.03
N PHE A 159 0.36 3.15 12.20
CA PHE A 159 -0.91 2.59 11.74
C PHE A 159 -1.40 1.44 12.61
N ASN A 160 -1.21 1.55 13.92
CA ASN A 160 -1.75 0.55 14.84
C ASN A 160 -3.29 0.67 14.90
N ARG A 161 -3.94 -0.46 15.17
CA ARG A 161 -5.40 -0.56 15.23
C ARG A 161 -6.06 0.44 16.20
N GLY A 162 -5.38 0.81 17.29
CA GLY A 162 -5.93 1.69 18.31
C GLY A 162 -6.27 3.09 17.80
N PHE A 163 -5.67 3.50 16.68
CA PHE A 163 -5.95 4.79 16.05
C PHE A 163 -6.93 4.72 14.87
N LEU A 164 -7.38 3.53 14.49
CA LEU A 164 -8.31 3.40 13.37
C LEU A 164 -9.75 3.65 13.82
N THR A 165 -10.44 4.50 13.07
CA THR A 165 -11.87 4.76 13.26
C THR A 165 -12.67 4.07 12.17
N LEU A 166 -13.71 3.34 12.58
CA LEU A 166 -14.69 2.78 11.66
C LEU A 166 -15.73 3.85 11.34
N ALA A 167 -15.98 4.10 10.07
CA ALA A 167 -17.05 4.98 9.60
C ALA A 167 -17.96 4.25 8.62
N ARG A 168 -19.26 4.56 8.70
CA ARG A 168 -20.23 4.15 7.68
C ARG A 168 -20.06 5.04 6.45
N ILE A 169 -20.06 4.41 5.28
CA ILE A 169 -20.03 5.08 3.99
C ILE A 169 -21.42 4.96 3.36
N ASP A 170 -21.96 6.10 2.95
CA ASP A 170 -23.24 6.23 2.28
C ASP A 170 -23.25 7.43 1.32
N TRP A 171 -24.38 7.69 0.67
CA TRP A 171 -24.51 8.76 -0.33
C TRP A 171 -24.38 10.19 0.22
N ARG A 172 -24.28 10.37 1.55
CA ARG A 172 -23.99 11.67 2.20
C ARG A 172 -22.50 11.85 2.48
N THR A 173 -21.70 10.81 2.30
CA THR A 173 -20.25 10.87 2.45
C THR A 173 -19.65 11.82 1.41
N SER A 174 -18.57 12.52 1.78
CA SER A 174 -17.87 13.47 0.90
C SER A 174 -17.54 12.84 -0.46
N ALA A 175 -17.79 13.59 -1.54
CA ALA A 175 -17.48 13.15 -2.90
C ALA A 175 -16.00 12.76 -3.06
N ILE A 176 -15.09 13.43 -2.35
CA ILE A 176 -13.65 13.12 -2.36
C ILE A 176 -13.38 11.68 -1.90
N VAL A 177 -14.09 11.23 -0.85
CA VAL A 177 -13.95 9.86 -0.33
C VAL A 177 -14.63 8.87 -1.28
N LEU A 178 -15.81 9.21 -1.81
CA LEU A 178 -16.53 8.36 -2.77
C LEU A 178 -15.74 8.13 -4.07
N GLU A 179 -15.09 9.16 -4.61
CA GLU A 179 -14.19 9.04 -5.76
C GLU A 179 -13.02 8.09 -5.48
N LYS A 180 -12.46 8.13 -4.26
CA LYS A 180 -11.40 7.21 -3.85
C LYS A 180 -11.88 5.77 -3.75
N LEU A 181 -13.12 5.52 -3.32
CA LEU A 181 -13.70 4.17 -3.35
C LEU A 181 -13.76 3.63 -4.79
N ILE A 182 -14.19 4.48 -5.74
CA ILE A 182 -14.20 4.11 -7.18
C ILE A 182 -12.78 3.78 -7.65
N ALA A 183 -11.80 4.63 -7.30
CA ALA A 183 -10.42 4.46 -7.73
C ALA A 183 -9.71 3.24 -7.11
N TYR A 184 -10.05 2.89 -5.86
CA TYR A 184 -9.33 1.87 -5.09
C TYR A 184 -9.95 0.47 -5.18
N GLU A 185 -11.21 0.32 -5.61
CA GLU A 185 -11.90 -0.97 -5.62
C GLU A 185 -11.16 -2.03 -6.47
N ALA A 186 -10.63 -3.05 -5.78
CA ALA A 186 -9.70 -4.03 -6.35
C ALA A 186 -10.31 -5.43 -6.56
N VAL A 187 -11.48 -5.72 -6.00
CA VAL A 187 -12.16 -7.02 -6.12
C VAL A 187 -13.15 -7.00 -7.29
N HIS A 188 -14.00 -5.97 -7.31
CA HIS A 188 -15.06 -5.77 -8.30
C HIS A 188 -15.07 -4.31 -8.76
N GLN A 189 -14.21 -3.99 -9.74
CA GLN A 189 -14.00 -2.63 -10.25
C GLN A 189 -15.32 -1.85 -10.40
N ILE A 190 -15.38 -0.68 -9.76
CA ILE A 190 -16.53 0.22 -9.84
C ILE A 190 -16.45 1.01 -11.15
N GLN A 191 -17.43 0.84 -12.02
CA GLN A 191 -17.40 1.43 -13.37
C GLN A 191 -17.76 2.93 -13.39
N GLY A 192 -18.31 3.46 -12.30
CA GLY A 192 -18.68 4.87 -12.18
C GLY A 192 -19.65 5.14 -11.03
N TRP A 193 -20.23 6.34 -11.04
CA TRP A 193 -21.11 6.81 -9.96
C TRP A 193 -22.41 6.01 -9.80
N ASP A 194 -23.00 5.52 -10.89
CA ASP A 194 -24.23 4.74 -10.82
C ASP A 194 -23.99 3.37 -10.17
N ASP A 195 -22.85 2.73 -10.47
CA ASP A 195 -22.40 1.49 -9.83
C ASP A 195 -22.10 1.72 -8.34
N LEU A 196 -21.37 2.79 -8.00
CA LEU A 196 -21.17 3.16 -6.60
C LEU A 196 -22.49 3.39 -5.88
N ARG A 197 -23.43 4.10 -6.51
CA ARG A 197 -24.76 4.34 -5.94
C ARG A 197 -25.49 3.04 -5.67
N ARG A 198 -25.44 2.07 -6.59
CA ARG A 198 -26.01 0.73 -6.40
C ARG A 198 -25.46 0.05 -5.14
N ARG A 199 -24.15 0.17 -4.90
CA ARG A 199 -23.42 -0.41 -3.76
C ARG A 199 -23.68 0.32 -2.44
N LEU A 200 -24.35 1.47 -2.48
CA LEU A 200 -24.73 2.26 -1.31
C LEU A 200 -26.26 2.35 -1.11
N GLN A 201 -27.05 1.54 -1.84
CA GLN A 201 -28.51 1.46 -1.69
C GLN A 201 -28.94 0.89 -0.33
N ALA A 202 -30.25 0.93 -0.04
CA ALA A 202 -30.81 0.52 1.25
C ALA A 202 -30.49 -0.94 1.65
N ASP A 203 -30.38 -1.84 0.67
CA ASP A 203 -30.01 -3.26 0.82
C ASP A 203 -28.49 -3.49 0.85
N ARG A 204 -27.71 -2.42 0.97
CA ARG A 204 -26.25 -2.45 1.05
C ARG A 204 -25.76 -1.69 2.27
N ARG A 205 -24.58 -2.06 2.75
CA ARG A 205 -23.82 -1.29 3.73
C ARG A 205 -22.38 -1.25 3.28
N CYS A 206 -21.77 -0.08 3.36
CA CYS A 206 -20.36 0.10 3.14
C CYS A 206 -19.75 0.72 4.40
N PHE A 207 -18.58 0.23 4.79
CA PHE A 207 -17.83 0.74 5.92
C PHE A 207 -16.39 0.98 5.50
N ALA A 208 -15.74 1.98 6.08
CA ALA A 208 -14.32 2.20 5.86
C ALA A 208 -13.59 2.50 7.18
N PHE A 209 -12.33 2.09 7.23
CA PHE A 209 -11.40 2.38 8.30
C PHE A 209 -10.53 3.56 7.91
N PHE A 210 -10.53 4.59 8.75
CA PHE A 210 -9.72 5.80 8.57
C PHE A 210 -8.65 5.88 9.65
N HIS A 211 -7.58 6.59 9.33
CA HIS A 211 -6.57 6.98 10.30
C HIS A 211 -6.57 8.51 10.43
N PRO A 212 -6.38 9.09 11.62
CA PRO A 212 -6.45 10.55 11.83
C PRO A 212 -5.50 11.37 10.94
N GLN A 213 -4.35 10.79 10.55
CA GLN A 213 -3.38 11.42 9.65
C GLN A 213 -3.74 11.30 8.16
N LEU A 214 -4.79 10.54 7.83
CA LEU A 214 -5.32 10.27 6.49
C LEU A 214 -6.86 10.35 6.51
N PRO A 215 -7.45 11.49 6.90
CA PRO A 215 -8.88 11.59 7.21
C PRO A 215 -9.78 11.38 5.97
N ASP A 216 -9.31 11.78 4.79
CA ASP A 216 -10.04 11.63 3.53
C ASP A 216 -9.55 10.43 2.71
N ASP A 217 -8.66 9.60 3.25
CA ASP A 217 -8.12 8.42 2.58
C ASP A 217 -8.54 7.16 3.34
N PRO A 218 -9.54 6.40 2.84
CA PRO A 218 -9.86 5.13 3.45
C PRO A 218 -8.64 4.22 3.36
N LEU A 219 -8.32 3.52 4.46
CA LEU A 219 -7.25 2.52 4.46
C LEU A 219 -7.78 1.17 4.01
N ILE A 220 -8.95 0.81 4.52
CA ILE A 220 -9.69 -0.38 4.16
C ILE A 220 -11.15 0.03 4.02
N PHE A 221 -11.83 -0.44 2.98
CA PHE A 221 -13.29 -0.43 2.97
C PHE A 221 -13.86 -1.81 2.73
N ILE A 222 -15.09 -1.99 3.20
CA ILE A 222 -15.80 -3.26 3.29
C ILE A 222 -17.20 -3.03 2.75
N GLU A 223 -17.56 -3.75 1.71
CA GLU A 223 -18.89 -3.72 1.12
C GLU A 223 -19.69 -4.97 1.53
N VAL A 224 -20.93 -4.73 1.94
CA VAL A 224 -21.83 -5.74 2.49
C VAL A 224 -23.19 -5.67 1.80
N ALA A 225 -23.69 -6.80 1.34
CA ALA A 225 -25.06 -6.96 0.86
C ALA A 225 -25.95 -7.58 1.95
N LEU A 226 -27.12 -6.97 2.16
CA LEU A 226 -28.13 -7.45 3.09
C LEU A 226 -29.10 -8.35 2.34
N THR A 227 -29.07 -9.66 2.63
CA THR A 227 -29.76 -10.66 1.82
C THR A 227 -30.67 -11.57 2.67
N ARG A 228 -31.59 -12.26 1.98
CA ARG A 228 -32.36 -13.38 2.53
C ARG A 228 -31.62 -14.68 2.21
N GLY A 229 -30.86 -15.18 3.18
CA GLY A 229 -29.97 -16.33 2.98
C GLY A 229 -28.64 -15.96 2.36
N MET A 230 -27.76 -16.95 2.24
CA MET A 230 -26.43 -16.75 1.65
C MET A 230 -26.52 -16.68 0.14
N SER A 231 -25.75 -15.79 -0.48
CA SER A 231 -25.61 -15.75 -1.94
C SER A 231 -24.44 -16.62 -2.39
N ALA A 232 -24.63 -17.40 -3.46
CA ALA A 232 -23.55 -18.14 -4.13
C ALA A 232 -22.93 -17.38 -5.31
N LYS A 233 -23.59 -16.31 -5.78
CA LYS A 233 -23.18 -15.54 -6.97
C LYS A 233 -23.05 -14.06 -6.61
N VAL A 234 -22.01 -13.42 -7.15
CA VAL A 234 -21.76 -12.00 -6.88
C VAL A 234 -22.46 -11.10 -7.88
N GLN A 235 -22.76 -11.61 -9.08
CA GLN A 235 -23.38 -10.86 -10.17
C GLN A 235 -24.70 -10.18 -9.76
N PRO A 236 -25.64 -10.85 -9.06
CA PRO A 236 -26.87 -10.17 -8.60
C PRO A 236 -26.62 -9.10 -7.52
N LEU A 237 -25.46 -9.13 -6.86
CA LEU A 237 -25.10 -8.14 -5.86
C LEU A 237 -24.55 -6.86 -6.50
N LEU A 238 -23.89 -6.99 -7.66
CA LEU A 238 -23.23 -5.92 -8.41
C LEU A 238 -24.12 -5.30 -9.50
N ASP A 239 -25.11 -6.05 -10.01
CA ASP A 239 -25.97 -5.57 -11.08
C ASP A 239 -26.74 -4.30 -10.66
N VAL A 240 -26.49 -3.22 -11.40
CA VAL A 240 -27.09 -1.89 -11.20
C VAL A 240 -28.60 -1.89 -11.35
N ASN A 241 -29.15 -2.84 -12.12
CA ASN A 241 -30.59 -2.95 -12.37
C ASN A 241 -31.29 -3.90 -11.38
N SER A 242 -30.53 -4.60 -10.53
CA SER A 242 -31.11 -5.51 -9.55
C SER A 242 -31.97 -4.75 -8.54
N PRO A 243 -33.19 -5.24 -8.24
CA PRO A 243 -34.13 -4.54 -7.37
C PRO A 243 -33.54 -4.37 -5.96
N VAL A 244 -33.80 -3.22 -5.36
CA VAL A 244 -33.37 -2.92 -3.98
C VAL A 244 -34.30 -3.67 -3.02
N ALA A 245 -33.74 -4.62 -2.27
CA ALA A 245 -34.50 -5.35 -1.26
C ALA A 245 -34.79 -4.50 -0.01
N ALA A 246 -35.86 -4.83 0.72
CA ALA A 246 -36.13 -4.22 2.02
C ALA A 246 -35.15 -4.79 3.08
N PRO A 247 -34.26 -3.97 3.66
CA PRO A 247 -33.21 -4.45 4.55
C PRO A 247 -33.74 -5.05 5.86
N GLU A 248 -34.94 -4.67 6.30
CA GLU A 248 -35.63 -5.21 7.48
C GLU A 248 -35.98 -6.70 7.32
N LEU A 249 -36.00 -7.19 6.07
CA LEU A 249 -36.31 -8.57 5.74
C LEU A 249 -35.03 -9.41 5.57
N ALA A 250 -33.84 -8.81 5.68
CA ALA A 250 -32.58 -9.50 5.59
C ALA A 250 -32.32 -10.35 6.85
N ASN A 251 -31.74 -11.53 6.64
CA ASN A 251 -31.30 -12.42 7.73
C ASN A 251 -29.82 -12.84 7.58
N CYS A 252 -29.16 -12.37 6.51
CA CYS A 252 -27.76 -12.62 6.19
C CYS A 252 -27.07 -11.32 5.77
N ALA A 253 -25.83 -11.13 6.22
CA ALA A 253 -24.91 -10.10 5.74
C ALA A 253 -23.81 -10.78 4.93
N MET A 254 -23.75 -10.45 3.63
CA MET A 254 -22.76 -10.97 2.68
C MET A 254 -21.64 -9.95 2.48
N PHE A 255 -20.45 -10.21 3.02
CA PHE A 255 -19.25 -9.42 2.76
C PHE A 255 -18.70 -9.81 1.39
N TYR A 256 -18.97 -9.00 0.36
CA TYR A 256 -18.62 -9.34 -1.03
C TYR A 256 -17.42 -8.56 -1.57
N SER A 257 -17.00 -7.48 -0.89
CA SER A 257 -15.72 -6.81 -1.17
C SER A 257 -15.04 -6.36 0.12
N ILE A 258 -13.73 -6.57 0.20
CA ILE A 258 -12.84 -6.05 1.25
C ILE A 258 -11.59 -5.57 0.55
N THR A 259 -11.40 -4.26 0.48
CA THR A 259 -10.34 -3.63 -0.29
C THR A 259 -9.37 -2.91 0.63
N ASN A 260 -8.08 -3.23 0.52
CA ASN A 260 -7.00 -2.43 1.12
C ASN A 260 -6.56 -1.38 0.10
N CYS A 261 -6.78 -0.11 0.44
CA CYS A 261 -6.65 1.02 -0.48
C CYS A 261 -5.22 1.52 -0.63
N GLN A 262 -4.36 1.24 0.35
CA GLN A 262 -3.04 1.86 0.46
C GLN A 262 -1.95 0.82 0.17
N GLU A 263 -1.50 0.72 -1.07
CA GLU A 263 -0.42 -0.19 -1.45
C GLU A 263 0.89 0.09 -0.71
N GLY A 264 1.16 1.36 -0.39
CA GLY A 264 2.26 1.77 0.47
C GLY A 264 2.19 1.19 1.90
N LEU A 265 1.03 0.70 2.34
CA LEU A 265 0.81 -0.01 3.61
C LEU A 265 0.80 -1.54 3.45
N ARG A 266 1.16 -2.08 2.28
CA ARG A 266 1.24 -3.53 2.06
C ARG A 266 2.09 -4.22 3.12
N GLY A 267 1.56 -5.30 3.70
CA GLY A 267 2.22 -6.09 4.75
C GLY A 267 2.17 -5.48 6.15
N ILE A 268 1.42 -4.40 6.35
CA ILE A 268 1.08 -3.85 7.67
C ILE A 268 -0.31 -4.36 8.04
N SER A 269 -0.40 -5.01 9.21
CA SER A 269 -1.67 -5.52 9.71
C SER A 269 -2.37 -4.45 10.54
N PHE A 270 -3.64 -4.22 10.22
CA PHE A 270 -4.55 -3.36 10.99
C PHE A 270 -5.33 -4.16 12.05
N GLY A 271 -4.91 -5.40 12.32
CA GLY A 271 -5.52 -6.33 13.25
C GLY A 271 -6.54 -7.27 12.61
N ASN A 272 -6.82 -8.39 13.30
CA ASN A 272 -7.60 -9.51 12.77
C ASN A 272 -9.12 -9.37 13.00
N PHE A 273 -9.60 -8.20 13.43
CA PHE A 273 -10.97 -8.02 13.94
C PHE A 273 -11.78 -6.96 13.19
N LEU A 274 -11.33 -6.49 12.02
CA LEU A 274 -12.03 -5.49 11.22
C LEU A 274 -13.44 -5.95 10.84
N ILE A 275 -13.56 -7.18 10.32
CA ILE A 275 -14.84 -7.82 9.98
C ILE A 275 -15.71 -7.98 11.23
N LYS A 276 -15.12 -8.30 12.38
CA LYS A 276 -15.86 -8.44 13.64
C LYS A 276 -16.51 -7.13 14.08
N GLN A 277 -15.82 -5.99 13.91
CA GLN A 277 -16.41 -4.68 14.22
C GLN A 277 -17.59 -4.38 13.31
N VAL A 278 -17.43 -4.57 11.99
CA VAL A 278 -18.54 -4.40 11.03
C VAL A 278 -19.71 -5.34 11.34
N ALA A 279 -19.45 -6.59 11.69
CA ALA A 279 -20.50 -7.54 12.06
C ALA A 279 -21.26 -7.10 13.33
N VAL A 280 -20.58 -6.48 14.29
CA VAL A 280 -21.22 -5.92 15.49
C VAL A 280 -22.11 -4.73 15.13
N GLU A 281 -21.62 -3.79 14.31
CA GLU A 281 -22.42 -2.66 13.81
C GLU A 281 -23.69 -3.13 13.10
N LEU A 282 -23.54 -4.08 12.17
CA LEU A 282 -24.65 -4.65 11.42
C LEU A 282 -25.66 -5.38 12.31
N ARG A 283 -25.20 -6.08 13.35
CA ARG A 283 -26.09 -6.76 14.30
C ARG A 283 -26.88 -5.79 15.16
N ASN A 284 -26.28 -4.66 15.53
CA ASN A 284 -26.93 -3.61 16.29
C ASN A 284 -27.98 -2.88 15.44
N GLU A 285 -27.66 -2.59 14.17
CA GLU A 285 -28.59 -1.96 13.22
C GLU A 285 -29.71 -2.92 12.78
N PHE A 286 -29.39 -4.20 12.58
CA PHE A 286 -30.31 -5.21 12.04
C PHE A 286 -30.37 -6.47 12.92
N PRO A 287 -31.21 -6.50 13.96
CA PRO A 287 -31.30 -7.63 14.90
C PRO A 287 -31.72 -8.97 14.28
N ARG A 288 -32.30 -8.95 13.07
CA ARG A 288 -32.72 -10.15 12.32
C ARG A 288 -31.57 -10.84 11.59
N ILE A 289 -30.44 -10.17 11.40
CA ILE A 289 -29.26 -10.77 10.78
C ILE A 289 -28.65 -11.78 11.75
N ARG A 290 -28.70 -13.06 11.38
CA ARG A 290 -28.13 -14.17 12.17
C ARG A 290 -26.91 -14.79 11.50
N ARG A 291 -26.71 -14.54 10.20
CA ARG A 291 -25.64 -15.11 9.40
C ARG A 291 -24.74 -14.00 8.85
N PHE A 292 -23.44 -14.22 8.96
CA PHE A 292 -22.40 -13.37 8.40
C PHE A 292 -21.52 -14.29 7.56
N ALA A 293 -21.45 -14.02 6.26
CA ALA A 293 -20.70 -14.84 5.32
C ALA A 293 -19.94 -13.96 4.33
N THR A 294 -18.82 -14.43 3.82
CA THR A 294 -18.07 -13.73 2.79
C THR A 294 -18.32 -14.36 1.43
N LEU A 295 -18.36 -13.57 0.38
CA LEU A 295 -18.29 -14.03 -1.01
C LEU A 295 -16.95 -13.57 -1.60
N SER A 296 -15.89 -14.24 -1.17
CA SER A 296 -14.51 -13.81 -1.43
C SER A 296 -13.97 -14.38 -2.75
N PRO A 297 -13.14 -13.63 -3.49
CA PRO A 297 -12.39 -14.18 -4.62
C PRO A 297 -11.32 -15.17 -4.13
N ILE A 298 -10.82 -16.00 -5.05
CA ILE A 298 -9.67 -16.89 -4.80
C ILE A 298 -8.51 -16.49 -5.74
N PRO A 299 -7.92 -15.29 -5.57
CA PRO A 299 -6.85 -14.83 -6.44
C PRO A 299 -5.65 -15.77 -6.37
N GLY A 300 -4.98 -15.97 -7.49
CA GLY A 300 -3.85 -16.90 -7.60
C GLY A 300 -4.25 -18.37 -7.78
N PHE A 301 -5.51 -18.77 -7.61
CA PHE A 301 -5.92 -20.16 -7.81
C PHE A 301 -5.63 -20.65 -9.23
N ARG A 302 -5.96 -19.87 -10.27
CA ARG A 302 -5.67 -20.28 -11.66
C ARG A 302 -4.17 -20.37 -11.95
N ALA A 303 -3.37 -19.46 -11.42
CA ALA A 303 -1.91 -19.50 -11.56
C ALA A 303 -1.33 -20.75 -10.87
N TRP A 304 -1.73 -21.00 -9.61
CA TRP A 304 -1.38 -22.21 -8.87
C TRP A 304 -1.77 -23.46 -9.64
N LEU A 305 -3.02 -23.52 -10.12
CA LEU A 305 -3.55 -24.67 -10.86
C LEU A 305 -2.71 -24.94 -12.12
N GLY A 306 -2.25 -23.89 -12.81
CA GLY A 306 -1.30 -24.00 -13.91
C GLY A 306 0.01 -24.68 -13.52
N THR A 307 0.61 -24.32 -12.37
CA THR A 307 1.85 -24.97 -11.87
C THR A 307 1.64 -26.44 -11.48
N GLN A 308 0.41 -26.83 -11.15
CA GLN A 308 0.08 -28.19 -10.73
C GLN A 308 -0.36 -29.07 -11.88
N ARG A 309 -0.60 -28.51 -13.07
CA ARG A 309 -1.25 -29.17 -14.21
C ARG A 309 -0.57 -30.49 -14.56
N GLU A 310 0.74 -30.49 -14.82
CA GLU A 310 1.49 -31.69 -15.20
C GLU A 310 1.44 -32.79 -14.12
N ARG A 311 1.59 -32.40 -12.86
CA ARG A 311 1.51 -33.32 -11.72
C ARG A 311 0.12 -33.94 -11.59
N LEU A 312 -0.93 -33.13 -11.74
CA LEU A 312 -2.31 -33.58 -11.61
C LEU A 312 -2.72 -34.52 -12.75
N VAL A 313 -2.29 -34.24 -13.99
CA VAL A 313 -2.61 -35.09 -15.15
C VAL A 313 -1.79 -36.38 -15.21
N ALA A 314 -0.73 -36.50 -14.41
CA ALA A 314 0.06 -37.73 -14.27
C ALA A 314 -0.56 -38.75 -13.28
N GLY A 315 -1.60 -38.35 -12.53
CA GLY A 315 -2.31 -39.22 -11.60
C GLY A 315 -3.33 -40.15 -12.26
N ALA A 316 -3.98 -40.99 -11.46
CA ALA A 316 -4.98 -41.98 -11.92
C ALA A 316 -6.11 -41.37 -12.77
N ASN A 317 -6.50 -40.13 -12.49
CA ASN A 317 -7.55 -39.39 -13.21
C ASN A 317 -7.01 -38.49 -14.35
N GLY A 318 -5.80 -38.79 -14.84
CA GLY A 318 -5.06 -37.92 -15.73
C GLY A 318 -5.72 -37.58 -17.07
N ALA A 319 -6.49 -38.51 -17.64
CA ALA A 319 -7.23 -38.29 -18.89
C ALA A 319 -8.42 -37.33 -18.68
N ALA A 320 -9.20 -37.54 -17.61
CA ALA A 320 -10.33 -36.68 -17.27
C ALA A 320 -9.88 -35.25 -16.94
N LEU A 321 -8.79 -35.11 -16.17
CA LEU A 321 -8.22 -33.81 -15.82
C LEU A 321 -7.68 -33.07 -17.05
N ARG A 322 -7.08 -33.77 -18.03
CA ARG A 322 -6.65 -33.16 -19.30
C ARG A 322 -7.83 -32.54 -20.06
N ALA A 323 -8.93 -33.28 -20.21
CA ALA A 323 -10.14 -32.77 -20.86
C ALA A 323 -10.74 -31.56 -20.11
N MET A 324 -10.74 -31.58 -18.79
CA MET A 324 -11.18 -30.44 -17.98
C MET A 324 -10.28 -29.22 -18.19
N PHE A 325 -8.96 -29.40 -18.24
CA PHE A 325 -8.04 -28.29 -18.50
C PHE A 325 -8.22 -27.68 -19.89
N GLU A 326 -8.42 -28.51 -20.92
CA GLU A 326 -8.72 -28.04 -22.28
C GLU A 326 -10.00 -27.20 -22.31
N ARG A 327 -11.06 -27.64 -21.60
CA ARG A 327 -12.30 -26.85 -21.43
C ARG A 327 -12.03 -25.52 -20.74
N LEU A 328 -11.28 -25.51 -19.64
CA LEU A 328 -10.95 -24.30 -18.89
C LEU A 328 -10.07 -23.31 -19.67
N ASP A 329 -9.36 -23.77 -20.70
CA ASP A 329 -8.53 -22.93 -21.56
C ASP A 329 -9.32 -22.34 -22.75
N ALA A 330 -10.51 -22.86 -23.05
CA ALA A 330 -11.40 -22.29 -24.04
C ALA A 330 -11.99 -20.95 -23.55
N SER A 331 -11.83 -19.87 -24.31
CA SER A 331 -12.23 -18.51 -23.90
C SER A 331 -13.73 -18.31 -23.63
N ASP A 332 -14.58 -19.21 -24.13
CA ASP A 332 -16.03 -19.18 -24.01
C ASP A 332 -16.61 -20.25 -23.08
N TRP A 333 -15.76 -20.94 -22.31
CA TRP A 333 -16.21 -21.95 -21.35
C TRP A 333 -17.32 -21.48 -20.39
N PRO A 334 -17.35 -20.22 -19.89
CA PRO A 334 -18.44 -19.77 -19.02
C PRO A 334 -19.78 -19.64 -19.75
N ALA A 335 -19.78 -19.48 -21.07
CA ALA A 335 -20.97 -19.34 -21.90
C ALA A 335 -21.44 -20.68 -22.47
N ARG A 336 -20.53 -21.63 -22.74
CA ARG A 336 -20.83 -22.97 -23.28
C ARG A 336 -21.56 -23.88 -22.30
N ASP A 337 -21.30 -23.74 -21.01
CA ASP A 337 -21.93 -24.56 -19.97
C ASP A 337 -23.26 -23.98 -19.44
N GLY A 338 -23.85 -23.03 -20.17
CA GLY A 338 -25.25 -22.60 -20.05
C GLY A 338 -25.83 -22.56 -18.64
N ALA A 339 -25.60 -21.48 -17.88
CA ALA A 339 -26.43 -21.09 -16.74
C ALA A 339 -26.77 -22.17 -15.68
N SER A 340 -25.97 -23.23 -15.56
CA SER A 340 -25.93 -24.08 -14.37
C SER A 340 -24.47 -24.22 -13.96
N ALA A 341 -24.11 -23.48 -12.92
CA ALA A 341 -22.93 -23.77 -12.12
C ALA A 341 -23.22 -24.95 -11.16
N ASP A 342 -24.17 -25.82 -11.53
CA ASP A 342 -24.74 -26.87 -10.68
C ASP A 342 -24.23 -28.27 -11.07
N GLU A 343 -23.40 -28.40 -12.11
CA GLU A 343 -22.50 -29.55 -12.20
C GLU A 343 -21.15 -29.17 -11.62
N PRO A 344 -20.81 -29.66 -10.42
CA PRO A 344 -19.45 -29.62 -9.98
C PRO A 344 -18.61 -30.33 -11.04
N LEU A 345 -17.53 -29.69 -11.48
CA LEU A 345 -16.39 -30.37 -12.07
C LEU A 345 -15.72 -31.23 -10.97
N LEU A 346 -16.47 -32.15 -10.36
CA LEU A 346 -15.99 -33.12 -9.40
C LEU A 346 -15.55 -34.34 -10.21
N VAL A 347 -14.25 -34.48 -10.34
CA VAL A 347 -13.66 -35.80 -10.56
C VAL A 347 -13.99 -36.62 -9.31
N PRO A 348 -14.67 -37.77 -9.42
CA PRO A 348 -14.81 -38.67 -8.28
C PRO A 348 -13.41 -39.03 -7.77
N LEU A 349 -13.18 -38.80 -6.47
CA LEU A 349 -11.92 -39.18 -5.80
C LEU A 349 -11.78 -40.70 -5.73
#